data_AF-A0A1E5D6Z2-F1
#
_entry.id   AF-A0A1E5D6Z2-F1
#
_cell.length_a   1.000
_cell.length_b   1.000
_cell.length_c   1.000
_cell.angle_alpha   90.00
_cell.angle_beta   90.00
_cell.angle_gamma   90.00
#
_symmetry.space_group_name_H-M   'P 1'
#
loop_
_entity.id
_entity.type
_entity.pdbx_description
1 polymer ?
#
loop_
_entity_poly.entity_id
_entity_poly.type
_entity_poly.pdbx_seq_one_letter_code
_entity_poly.pdbx_strand_id
1 'polypeptide(L)'
;MDKQYSDLGFNILESFQEIFENSVIESSEEDGVYSVLRLTSNLTIKFRDWTEKPYYLILFKGEKYLYEIDLSRVVFENGNYDWYLNKPTNLVNQKVLTSRYEWLDSMPSSYTNKMKEVKLELNSGVRINKGGFKFSENEPLNEVVAKLAELFLVIVKAHTDAVISSDSTGINSLDSDSAQEGYLQDRTLLSRKRDQKLVKQRKELDNFTCQVCDFSLTIEGKSIIECHHMFPLSFGERETKIEDLVCLCPTCHRIAHLRKEPLNLDEIKSYVQKI
;
A
#
# COMPACT_ATOMS: atom_id res chain seq x y z
N MET A 1 17.41 -22.81 3.32
CA MET A 1 16.12 -22.52 3.97
C MET A 1 16.16 -21.24 4.78
N ASP A 2 17.24 -20.90 5.49
CA ASP A 2 17.42 -19.55 6.09
C ASP A 2 17.20 -18.41 5.07
N LYS A 3 17.74 -18.61 3.86
CA LYS A 3 17.50 -17.73 2.71
C LYS A 3 16.03 -17.61 2.30
N GLN A 4 15.19 -18.62 2.51
CA GLN A 4 13.78 -18.57 2.09
C GLN A 4 12.98 -17.53 2.88
N TYR A 5 13.19 -17.44 4.19
CA TYR A 5 12.50 -16.46 5.04
C TYR A 5 13.12 -15.07 4.92
N SER A 6 14.43 -15.01 4.67
CA SER A 6 15.10 -13.77 4.24
C SER A 6 14.49 -13.23 2.93
N ASP A 7 14.47 -14.06 1.87
CA ASP A 7 13.89 -13.75 0.56
C ASP A 7 12.39 -13.39 0.70
N LEU A 8 11.62 -14.11 1.53
CA LEU A 8 10.23 -13.77 1.81
C LEU A 8 10.08 -12.36 2.38
N GLY A 9 10.90 -11.99 3.36
CA GLY A 9 10.87 -10.65 3.94
C GLY A 9 11.18 -9.56 2.90
N PHE A 10 12.21 -9.76 2.08
CA PHE A 10 12.54 -8.84 0.98
C PHE A 10 11.41 -8.76 -0.06
N ASN A 11 10.90 -9.90 -0.53
CA ASN A 11 9.80 -9.95 -1.49
C ASN A 11 8.53 -9.26 -0.98
N ILE A 12 8.22 -9.39 0.33
CA ILE A 12 7.10 -8.67 0.94
C ILE A 12 7.36 -7.16 0.90
N LEU A 13 8.56 -6.69 1.25
CA LEU A 13 8.88 -5.26 1.19
C LEU A 13 8.83 -4.71 -0.24
N GLU A 14 9.36 -5.45 -1.22
CA GLU A 14 9.29 -5.08 -2.64
C GLU A 14 7.84 -5.00 -3.12
N SER A 15 7.03 -6.02 -2.80
CA SER A 15 5.61 -6.01 -3.16
C SER A 15 4.84 -4.90 -2.44
N PHE A 16 5.19 -4.59 -1.18
CA PHE A 16 4.66 -3.44 -0.48
C PHE A 16 5.08 -2.13 -1.15
N GLN A 17 6.29 -2.04 -1.68
CA GLN A 17 6.72 -0.86 -2.41
C GLN A 17 5.88 -0.62 -3.67
N GLU A 18 5.49 -1.69 -4.37
CA GLU A 18 4.58 -1.62 -5.50
C GLU A 18 3.15 -1.20 -5.11
N ILE A 19 2.65 -1.70 -3.97
CA ILE A 19 1.32 -1.35 -3.43
C ILE A 19 1.30 0.10 -2.91
N PHE A 20 2.34 0.48 -2.19
CA PHE A 20 2.53 1.81 -1.64
C PHE A 20 3.45 2.61 -2.56
N GLU A 21 2.91 3.06 -3.69
CA GLU A 21 3.65 3.66 -4.82
C GLU A 21 4.65 4.79 -4.48
N ASN A 22 4.52 5.41 -3.29
CA ASN A 22 5.39 6.49 -2.81
C ASN A 22 6.38 6.07 -1.71
N SER A 23 6.45 4.78 -1.40
CA SER A 23 7.35 4.25 -0.39
C SER A 23 8.74 3.96 -0.96
N VAL A 24 9.75 3.99 -0.09
CA VAL A 24 11.15 3.80 -0.47
C VAL A 24 11.75 2.70 0.37
N ILE A 25 12.36 1.72 -0.30
CA ILE A 25 13.21 0.73 0.37
C ILE A 25 14.59 1.35 0.56
N GLU A 26 15.08 1.29 1.79
CA GLU A 26 16.36 1.84 2.23
C GLU A 26 17.17 0.73 2.91
N SER A 27 18.47 0.70 2.65
CA SER A 27 19.42 -0.05 3.47
C SER A 27 19.57 0.61 4.84
N SER A 28 19.79 -0.18 5.89
CA SER A 28 20.08 0.34 7.23
C SER A 28 21.44 -0.17 7.70
N GLU A 29 22.17 0.69 8.42
CA GLU A 29 23.37 0.31 9.17
C GLU A 29 23.04 -0.10 10.62
N GLU A 30 21.76 -0.08 11.00
CA GLU A 30 21.30 -0.50 12.32
C GLU A 30 21.50 -2.01 12.49
N ASP A 31 22.10 -2.41 13.61
CA ASP A 31 22.33 -3.82 13.92
C ASP A 31 21.01 -4.60 13.97
N GLY A 32 21.02 -5.79 13.38
CA GLY A 32 19.83 -6.63 13.25
C GLY A 32 18.79 -6.20 12.22
N VAL A 33 18.96 -5.07 11.51
CA VAL A 33 18.02 -4.61 10.47
C VAL A 33 18.49 -5.04 9.08
N TYR A 34 17.66 -5.84 8.40
CA TYR A 34 17.95 -6.33 7.06
C TYR A 34 17.55 -5.32 5.98
N SER A 35 16.41 -4.64 6.15
CA SER A 35 15.89 -3.63 5.22
C SER A 35 14.81 -2.78 5.86
N VAL A 36 14.62 -1.56 5.36
CA VAL A 36 13.59 -0.64 5.83
C VAL A 36 12.74 -0.18 4.65
N LEU A 37 11.43 -0.38 4.74
CA LEU A 37 10.47 0.26 3.85
C LEU A 37 9.91 1.50 4.52
N ARG A 38 10.26 2.67 4.01
CA ARG A 38 9.71 3.96 4.44
C ARG A 38 8.44 4.26 3.68
N LEU A 39 7.30 4.23 4.37
CA LEU A 39 5.99 4.53 3.79
C LEU A 39 5.72 6.04 3.76
N THR A 40 6.09 6.75 4.82
CA THR A 40 6.03 8.22 4.93
C THR A 40 7.19 8.73 5.79
N SER A 41 7.31 10.05 6.01
CA SER A 41 8.33 10.62 6.91
C SER A 41 8.30 10.02 8.32
N ASN A 42 7.10 9.66 8.80
CA ASN A 42 6.87 9.17 10.15
C ASN A 42 6.38 7.72 10.20
N LEU A 43 6.36 6.98 9.09
CA LEU A 43 5.87 5.60 9.08
C LEU A 43 6.85 4.69 8.33
N THR A 44 7.34 3.67 9.01
CA THR A 44 8.32 2.73 8.45
C THR A 44 7.96 1.30 8.82
N ILE A 45 8.34 0.36 7.95
CA ILE A 45 8.32 -1.07 8.23
C ILE A 45 9.77 -1.53 8.18
N LYS A 46 10.26 -2.09 9.28
CA LYS A 46 11.61 -2.67 9.33
C LYS A 46 11.50 -4.18 9.18
N PHE A 47 12.23 -4.74 8.23
CA PHE A 47 12.52 -6.17 8.19
C PHE A 47 13.80 -6.40 8.99
N ARG A 48 13.69 -7.09 10.14
CA ARG A 48 14.76 -7.17 11.13
C ARG A 48 14.66 -8.39 12.03
N ASP A 49 15.67 -8.61 12.86
CA ASP A 49 15.53 -9.45 14.05
C ASP A 49 14.68 -8.77 15.14
N TRP A 50 14.16 -9.59 16.05
CA TRP A 50 13.40 -9.13 17.20
C TRP A 50 13.64 -10.04 18.39
N THR A 51 14.20 -9.49 19.48
CA THR A 51 14.50 -10.26 20.71
C THR A 51 15.35 -11.51 20.41
N GLU A 52 16.44 -11.33 19.65
CA GLU A 52 17.37 -12.41 19.22
C GLU A 52 16.74 -13.45 18.27
N LYS A 53 15.55 -13.19 17.73
CA LYS A 53 14.88 -14.07 16.77
C LYS A 53 14.86 -13.43 15.38
N PRO A 54 15.24 -14.16 14.32
CA PRO A 54 15.33 -13.60 12.99
C PRO A 54 13.94 -13.42 12.35
N TYR A 55 13.92 -12.57 11.33
CA TYR A 55 12.84 -12.41 10.34
C TYR A 55 11.49 -11.94 10.88
N TYR A 56 11.47 -10.71 11.37
CA TYR A 56 10.27 -9.98 11.74
C TYR A 56 10.02 -8.80 10.81
N LEU A 57 8.76 -8.56 10.48
CA LEU A 57 8.31 -7.30 9.91
C LEU A 57 7.69 -6.46 11.02
N ILE A 58 8.21 -5.25 11.20
CA ILE A 58 7.87 -4.43 12.35
C ILE A 58 7.46 -3.04 11.87
N LEU A 59 6.21 -2.68 12.13
CA LEU A 59 5.63 -1.39 11.77
C LEU A 59 5.89 -0.37 12.87
N PHE A 60 6.45 0.78 12.50
CA PHE A 60 6.78 1.89 13.38
C PHE A 60 6.10 3.19 12.93
N LYS A 61 5.71 4.02 13.91
CA LYS A 61 5.34 5.42 13.74
C LYS A 61 6.34 6.30 14.49
N GLY A 62 7.26 6.95 13.76
CA GLY A 62 8.47 7.52 14.34
C GLY A 62 9.28 6.44 15.07
N GLU A 63 9.69 6.69 16.31
CA GLU A 63 10.37 5.71 17.17
C GLU A 63 9.39 4.71 17.83
N LYS A 64 8.08 4.97 17.76
CA LYS A 64 7.09 4.12 18.43
C LYS A 64 6.75 2.92 17.57
N TYR A 65 7.09 1.76 18.07
CA TYR A 65 6.62 0.49 17.55
C TYR A 65 5.08 0.33 17.67
N LEU A 66 4.41 -0.08 16.59
CA LEU A 66 2.95 -0.26 16.53
C LEU A 66 2.53 -1.73 16.46
N TYR A 67 3.12 -2.52 15.57
CA TYR A 67 2.73 -3.92 15.34
C TYR A 67 3.81 -4.76 14.67
N GLU A 68 3.93 -6.02 15.08
CA GLU A 68 4.99 -6.94 14.72
C GLU A 68 4.40 -8.18 14.10
N ILE A 69 5.14 -8.71 13.13
CA ILE A 69 4.78 -9.91 12.42
C ILE A 69 5.98 -10.85 12.40
N ASP A 70 5.77 -12.04 12.94
CA ASP A 70 6.74 -13.13 13.01
C ASP A 70 6.66 -13.96 11.72
N LEU A 71 7.62 -13.79 10.81
CA LEU A 71 7.64 -14.54 9.55
C LEU A 71 7.93 -16.03 9.74
N SER A 72 8.54 -16.44 10.87
CA SER A 72 8.75 -17.87 11.17
C SER A 72 7.45 -18.63 11.44
N ARG A 73 6.30 -17.95 11.43
CA ARG A 73 4.97 -18.55 11.46
C ARG A 73 4.39 -18.82 10.07
N VAL A 74 5.04 -18.37 9.01
CA VAL A 74 4.58 -18.63 7.65
C VAL A 74 4.98 -20.04 7.27
N VAL A 75 4.02 -20.85 6.82
CA VAL A 75 4.28 -22.18 6.23
C VAL A 75 3.93 -22.10 4.75
N PHE A 76 4.84 -22.55 3.89
CA PHE A 76 4.65 -22.55 2.45
C PHE A 76 4.63 -23.98 1.91
N GLU A 77 3.63 -24.31 1.12
CA GLU A 77 3.49 -25.60 0.45
C GLU A 77 2.88 -25.41 -0.95
N ASN A 78 3.48 -26.05 -1.96
CA ASN A 78 2.96 -26.07 -3.34
C ASN A 78 2.68 -24.69 -3.97
N GLY A 79 3.43 -23.65 -3.64
CA GLY A 79 3.20 -22.30 -4.18
C GLY A 79 2.30 -21.41 -3.30
N ASN A 80 1.71 -21.98 -2.24
CA ASN A 80 0.74 -21.31 -1.39
C ASN A 80 1.21 -21.20 0.05
N TYR A 81 0.61 -20.28 0.79
CA TYR A 81 1.05 -19.83 2.10
C TYR A 81 -0.07 -19.98 3.13
N ASP A 82 0.21 -20.75 4.17
CA ASP A 82 -0.60 -20.84 5.38
C ASP A 82 0.01 -19.94 6.46
N TRP A 83 -0.83 -19.14 7.11
CA TRP A 83 -0.37 -18.23 8.14
C TRP A 83 -1.43 -17.94 9.19
N TYR A 84 -1.07 -18.21 10.44
CA TYR A 84 -1.89 -17.88 11.61
C TYR A 84 -1.13 -16.91 12.52
N LEU A 85 -1.65 -15.69 12.64
CA LEU A 85 -1.05 -14.61 13.42
C LEU A 85 -1.17 -14.90 14.92
N ASN A 86 -0.16 -14.45 15.68
CA ASN A 86 -0.22 -14.50 17.14
C ASN A 86 -1.23 -13.49 17.69
N LYS A 87 -1.73 -13.75 18.90
CA LYS A 87 -2.48 -12.75 19.66
C LYS A 87 -1.53 -11.65 20.14
N PRO A 88 -1.69 -10.39 19.69
CA PRO A 88 -0.85 -9.30 20.15
C PRO A 88 -1.16 -8.97 21.61
N THR A 89 -0.17 -8.42 22.32
CA THR A 89 -0.36 -7.96 23.71
C THR A 89 -1.12 -6.63 23.76
N ASN A 90 -0.88 -5.74 22.79
CA ASN A 90 -1.54 -4.44 22.70
C ASN A 90 -3.04 -4.58 22.42
N LEU A 91 -3.88 -3.95 23.26
CA LEU A 91 -5.35 -4.04 23.17
C LEU A 91 -5.94 -3.46 21.88
N VAL A 92 -5.33 -2.42 21.29
CA VAL A 92 -5.77 -1.84 20.01
C VAL A 92 -5.58 -2.86 18.90
N ASN A 93 -4.40 -3.49 18.85
CA ASN A 93 -4.11 -4.54 17.86
C ASN A 93 -5.01 -5.76 18.05
N GLN A 94 -5.29 -6.15 19.30
CA GLN A 94 -6.22 -7.25 19.59
C GLN A 94 -7.62 -6.94 19.03
N LYS A 95 -8.15 -5.73 19.26
CA LYS A 95 -9.45 -5.32 18.71
C LYS A 95 -9.46 -5.35 17.18
N VAL A 96 -8.41 -4.84 16.54
CA VAL A 96 -8.27 -4.87 15.08
C VAL A 96 -8.35 -6.30 14.55
N LEU A 97 -7.54 -7.22 15.10
CA LEU A 97 -7.52 -8.60 14.62
C LEU A 97 -8.85 -9.33 14.89
N THR A 98 -9.41 -9.22 16.09
CA THR A 98 -10.69 -9.87 16.44
C THR A 98 -11.84 -9.40 15.56
N SER A 99 -11.81 -8.15 15.07
CA SER A 99 -12.84 -7.64 14.16
C SER A 99 -12.72 -8.15 12.71
N ARG A 100 -11.61 -8.79 12.35
CA ARG A 100 -11.24 -9.10 10.95
C ARG A 100 -10.98 -10.58 10.69
N TYR A 101 -10.43 -11.27 11.68
CA TYR A 101 -9.96 -12.63 11.53
C TYR A 101 -10.58 -13.52 12.60
N GLU A 102 -10.92 -14.73 12.19
CA GLU A 102 -11.37 -15.77 13.10
C GLU A 102 -10.23 -16.17 14.04
N TRP A 103 -10.50 -16.18 15.35
CA TRP A 103 -9.60 -16.76 16.34
C TRP A 103 -9.84 -18.26 16.45
N LEU A 104 -8.78 -19.05 16.32
CA LEU A 104 -8.81 -20.48 16.60
C LEU A 104 -8.09 -20.76 17.91
N ASP A 105 -8.74 -21.45 18.85
CA ASP A 105 -8.10 -21.90 20.10
C ASP A 105 -7.04 -22.98 19.87
N SER A 106 -7.19 -23.74 18.78
CA SER A 106 -6.21 -24.71 18.30
C SER A 106 -6.07 -24.62 16.79
N MET A 107 -4.90 -24.20 16.32
CA MET A 107 -4.54 -24.23 14.90
C MET A 107 -4.37 -25.69 14.40
N PRO A 108 -4.49 -25.94 13.09
CA PRO A 108 -4.35 -27.28 12.51
C PRO A 108 -3.02 -27.95 12.88
N SER A 109 -3.06 -29.25 13.16
CA SER A 109 -1.86 -30.04 13.48
C SER A 109 -0.86 -30.09 12.33
N SER A 110 -1.36 -30.17 11.09
CA SER A 110 -0.56 -30.12 9.86
C SER A 110 0.29 -28.84 9.78
N TYR A 111 -0.34 -27.68 9.99
CA TYR A 111 0.33 -26.39 10.04
C TYR A 111 1.29 -26.27 11.23
N THR A 112 0.82 -26.61 12.45
CA THR A 112 1.62 -26.41 13.66
C THR A 112 2.86 -27.30 13.73
N ASN A 113 2.85 -28.47 13.08
CA ASN A 113 4.03 -29.33 12.96
C ASN A 113 5.08 -28.72 12.03
N LYS A 114 4.67 -28.29 10.83
CA LYS A 114 5.56 -27.61 9.87
C LYS A 114 6.13 -26.30 10.44
N MET A 115 5.30 -25.49 11.07
CA MET A 115 5.77 -24.27 11.75
C MET A 115 6.79 -24.58 12.86
N LYS A 116 6.68 -25.74 13.52
CA LYS A 116 7.62 -26.19 14.55
C LYS A 116 8.99 -26.50 13.95
N GLU A 117 9.01 -27.14 12.78
CA GLU A 117 10.22 -27.42 12.00
C GLU A 117 10.88 -26.11 11.57
N VAL A 118 10.12 -25.19 10.98
CA VAL A 118 10.59 -23.84 10.61
C VAL A 118 11.23 -23.12 11.80
N LYS A 119 10.56 -23.09 12.96
CA LYS A 119 11.07 -22.40 14.14
C LYS A 119 12.33 -23.04 14.73
N LEU A 120 12.48 -24.37 14.61
CA LEU A 120 13.71 -25.07 14.98
C LEU A 120 14.86 -24.68 14.04
N GLU A 121 14.62 -24.69 12.74
CA GLU A 121 15.63 -24.33 11.73
C GLU A 121 16.12 -22.89 11.87
N LEU A 122 15.20 -21.97 12.14
CA LEU A 122 15.50 -20.55 12.29
C LEU A 122 16.03 -20.16 13.68
N ASN A 123 16.18 -21.13 14.59
CA ASN A 123 16.45 -20.86 16.01
C ASN A 123 15.45 -19.85 16.64
N SER A 124 14.22 -19.77 16.13
CA SER A 124 13.21 -18.74 16.47
C SER A 124 12.18 -19.21 17.52
N GLY A 125 12.69 -19.79 18.62
CA GLY A 125 11.91 -20.22 19.78
C GLY A 125 10.82 -21.28 19.49
N VAL A 126 11.02 -22.52 19.95
CA VAL A 126 10.16 -23.68 19.59
C VAL A 126 8.80 -23.71 20.31
N ARG A 127 8.59 -22.85 21.32
CA ARG A 127 7.34 -22.84 22.09
C ARG A 127 6.23 -22.18 21.29
N ILE A 128 5.30 -23.00 20.80
CA ILE A 128 4.17 -22.58 19.99
C ILE A 128 2.92 -22.39 20.85
N ASN A 129 2.29 -21.21 20.76
CA ASN A 129 0.93 -21.01 21.25
C ASN A 129 -0.04 -21.86 20.44
N LYS A 130 -0.96 -22.56 21.11
CA LYS A 130 -1.93 -23.43 20.42
C LYS A 130 -2.90 -22.65 19.54
N GLY A 131 -3.28 -21.44 19.95
CA GLY A 131 -4.20 -20.59 19.21
C GLY A 131 -3.54 -19.54 18.32
N GLY A 132 -4.32 -19.05 17.37
CA GLY A 132 -3.91 -18.02 16.41
C GLY A 132 -5.08 -17.48 15.60
N PHE A 133 -4.91 -16.29 15.04
CA PHE A 133 -5.87 -15.71 14.10
C PHE A 133 -5.63 -16.27 12.70
N LYS A 134 -6.66 -16.84 12.06
CA LYS A 134 -6.57 -17.35 10.69
C LYS A 134 -6.43 -16.18 9.71
N PHE A 135 -5.21 -15.96 9.22
CA PHE A 135 -4.89 -14.85 8.33
C PHE A 135 -4.86 -15.28 6.86
N SER A 136 -4.21 -16.41 6.58
CA SER A 136 -4.15 -17.03 5.26
C SER A 136 -4.20 -18.56 5.38
N GLU A 137 -4.87 -19.21 4.44
CA GLU A 137 -4.89 -20.67 4.31
C GLU A 137 -4.90 -21.02 2.83
N ASN A 138 -3.80 -21.62 2.36
CA ASN A 138 -3.58 -22.05 0.99
C ASN A 138 -3.74 -20.91 -0.05
N GLU A 139 -3.14 -19.75 0.21
CA GLU A 139 -3.20 -18.59 -0.70
C GLU A 139 -1.85 -18.28 -1.34
N PRO A 140 -1.80 -17.77 -2.58
CA PRO A 140 -0.56 -17.36 -3.22
C PRO A 140 0.01 -16.09 -2.59
N LEU A 141 1.31 -15.84 -2.77
CA LEU A 141 2.03 -14.74 -2.10
C LEU A 141 1.40 -13.36 -2.33
N ASN A 142 0.92 -13.08 -3.54
CA ASN A 142 0.35 -11.78 -3.90
C ASN A 142 -0.91 -11.45 -3.06
N GLU A 143 -1.76 -12.45 -2.78
CA GLU A 143 -2.95 -12.27 -1.95
C GLU A 143 -2.56 -12.06 -0.47
N VAL A 144 -1.60 -12.85 0.01
CA VAL A 144 -1.08 -12.72 1.38
C VAL A 144 -0.46 -11.34 1.62
N VAL A 145 0.34 -10.85 0.67
CA VAL A 145 0.93 -9.51 0.71
C VAL A 145 -0.17 -8.44 0.69
N ALA A 146 -1.15 -8.52 -0.21
CA ALA A 146 -2.22 -7.53 -0.29
C ALA A 146 -2.98 -7.42 1.06
N LYS A 147 -3.32 -8.56 1.67
CA LYS A 147 -3.93 -8.61 3.01
C LYS A 147 -3.02 -8.02 4.09
N LEU A 148 -1.71 -8.26 4.00
CA LEU A 148 -0.74 -7.76 4.98
C LEU A 148 -0.62 -6.25 4.91
N ALA A 149 -0.60 -5.70 3.70
CA ALA A 149 -0.59 -4.26 3.45
C ALA A 149 -1.87 -3.59 4.01
N GLU A 150 -3.04 -4.18 3.75
CA GLU A 150 -4.31 -3.71 4.30
C GLU A 150 -4.31 -3.75 5.84
N LEU A 151 -3.85 -4.86 6.44
CA LEU A 151 -3.74 -4.99 7.88
C LEU A 151 -2.85 -3.89 8.48
N PHE A 152 -1.70 -3.62 7.88
CA PHE A 152 -0.81 -2.57 8.36
C PHE A 152 -1.46 -1.18 8.29
N LEU A 153 -2.17 -0.84 7.20
CA LEU A 153 -2.91 0.41 7.10
C LEU A 153 -4.00 0.53 8.19
N VAL A 154 -4.74 -0.54 8.45
CA VAL A 154 -5.76 -0.57 9.49
C VAL A 154 -5.14 -0.37 10.87
N ILE A 155 -4.01 -1.00 11.15
CA ILE A 155 -3.28 -0.82 12.42
C ILE A 155 -2.84 0.64 12.58
N VAL A 156 -2.26 1.26 11.55
CA VAL A 156 -1.88 2.69 11.60
C VAL A 156 -3.08 3.57 11.90
N LYS A 157 -4.21 3.30 11.22
CA LYS A 157 -5.46 4.03 11.44
C LYS A 157 -5.94 3.85 12.89
N ALA A 158 -6.04 2.62 13.38
CA ALA A 158 -6.50 2.34 14.73
C ALA A 158 -5.63 2.99 15.81
N HIS A 159 -4.31 3.04 15.62
CA HIS A 159 -3.41 3.75 16.56
C HIS A 159 -3.44 5.27 16.40
N THR A 160 -3.86 5.80 15.25
CA THR A 160 -4.02 7.24 15.05
C THR A 160 -5.36 7.72 15.62
N ASP A 161 -6.44 6.98 15.35
CA ASP A 161 -7.78 7.24 15.90
C ASP A 161 -7.81 7.01 17.41
N ALA A 162 -7.07 6.02 17.94
CA ALA A 162 -6.96 5.80 19.39
C ALA A 162 -6.37 7.02 20.13
N VAL A 163 -5.42 7.74 19.49
CA VAL A 163 -4.80 8.96 20.03
C VAL A 163 -5.76 10.16 19.97
N ILE A 164 -6.71 10.16 19.04
CA ILE A 164 -7.77 11.19 18.96
C ILE A 164 -8.92 10.85 19.93
N SER A 165 -9.23 9.56 20.10
CA SER A 165 -10.30 9.07 20.98
C SER A 165 -9.98 9.13 22.48
N SER A 166 -8.72 9.38 22.85
CA SER A 166 -8.40 9.71 24.25
C SER A 166 -8.98 11.06 24.70
N ASP A 167 -9.52 11.87 23.78
CA ASP A 167 -10.18 13.15 24.08
C ASP A 167 -11.67 13.24 23.66
N SER A 168 -12.32 12.17 23.19
CA SER A 168 -13.79 12.18 23.10
C SER A 168 -14.41 10.80 23.00
N THR A 169 -15.28 10.50 23.96
CA THR A 169 -16.23 9.39 23.96
C THR A 169 -17.26 9.57 22.84
N GLY A 170 -17.42 8.57 21.98
CA GLY A 170 -18.54 8.52 21.02
C GLY A 170 -18.47 7.32 20.09
N ILE A 171 -19.19 6.25 20.43
CA ILE A 171 -19.42 5.06 19.60
C ILE A 171 -20.39 5.45 18.48
N ASN A 172 -20.05 5.19 17.21
CA ASN A 172 -21.01 5.27 16.10
C ASN A 172 -21.30 3.88 15.51
N SER A 173 -22.57 3.51 15.57
CA SER A 173 -23.21 2.35 14.94
C SER A 173 -23.48 2.59 13.45
N LEU A 174 -23.44 1.51 12.65
CA LEU A 174 -23.76 1.46 11.23
C LEU A 174 -25.28 1.52 11.01
N ASP A 175 -25.84 2.72 10.84
CA ASP A 175 -27.09 3.01 10.10
C ASP A 175 -27.34 4.54 10.15
N SER A 176 -26.62 5.33 9.33
CA SER A 176 -26.90 6.76 9.20
C SER A 176 -27.03 7.19 7.73
N ASP A 177 -28.18 7.76 7.38
CA ASP A 177 -28.45 8.49 6.12
C ASP A 177 -27.67 9.83 6.02
N SER A 178 -26.72 10.03 6.92
CA SER A 178 -25.83 11.19 6.92
C SER A 178 -24.41 10.75 7.28
N ALA A 179 -23.45 11.30 6.55
CA ALA A 179 -22.03 11.18 6.82
C ALA A 179 -21.51 12.55 7.28
N GLN A 180 -20.62 12.55 8.26
CA GLN A 180 -19.89 13.76 8.62
C GLN A 180 -18.80 13.99 7.56
N GLU A 181 -19.04 14.92 6.64
CA GLU A 181 -18.11 15.33 5.58
C GLU A 181 -17.41 16.66 5.94
N GLY A 182 -16.26 16.96 5.30
CA GLY A 182 -15.58 18.25 5.45
C GLY A 182 -14.58 18.37 6.61
N TYR A 183 -14.29 17.29 7.33
CA TYR A 183 -13.14 17.27 8.27
C TYR A 183 -11.82 17.31 7.48
N LEU A 184 -10.83 18.03 8.02
CA LEU A 184 -9.52 18.17 7.40
C LEU A 184 -8.78 16.82 7.44
N GLN A 185 -8.69 16.18 6.28
CA GLN A 185 -7.90 14.98 6.07
C GLN A 185 -6.53 15.38 5.52
N ASP A 186 -5.46 15.11 6.26
CA ASP A 186 -4.11 15.32 5.76
C ASP A 186 -3.80 14.37 4.60
N ARG A 187 -3.62 14.95 3.41
CA ARG A 187 -3.10 14.28 2.20
C ARG A 187 -1.69 14.78 1.96
N THR A 188 -0.68 13.92 2.12
CA THR A 188 0.71 14.30 1.82
C THR A 188 0.91 14.38 0.30
N LEU A 189 1.18 15.58 -0.20
CA LEU A 189 1.45 15.90 -1.61
C LEU A 189 2.92 15.68 -1.95
N LEU A 190 3.30 14.47 -2.33
CA LEU A 190 4.51 14.29 -3.15
C LEU A 190 4.07 14.12 -4.60
N SER A 191 4.41 15.12 -5.41
CA SER A 191 4.07 15.20 -6.82
C SER A 191 5.35 15.12 -7.63
N ARG A 192 5.38 14.29 -8.68
CA ARG A 192 6.50 14.27 -9.62
C ARG A 192 6.65 15.66 -10.24
N LYS A 193 7.88 16.20 -10.19
CA LYS A 193 8.19 17.50 -10.77
C LYS A 193 7.98 17.43 -12.29
N ARG A 194 6.98 18.16 -12.78
CA ARG A 194 6.71 18.32 -14.22
C ARG A 194 7.47 19.55 -14.70
N ASP A 195 8.03 19.48 -15.91
CA ASP A 195 8.57 20.67 -16.55
C ASP A 195 7.41 21.57 -17.00
N GLN A 196 7.20 22.68 -16.29
CA GLN A 196 6.15 23.64 -16.58
C GLN A 196 6.33 24.30 -17.96
N LYS A 197 7.57 24.41 -18.46
CA LYS A 197 7.83 24.95 -19.80
C LYS A 197 7.30 23.99 -20.85
N LEU A 198 7.58 22.70 -20.71
CA LEU A 198 7.11 21.67 -21.64
C LEU A 198 5.58 21.58 -21.66
N VAL A 199 4.94 21.66 -20.49
CA VAL A 199 3.46 21.72 -20.38
C VAL A 199 2.90 22.95 -21.07
N LYS A 200 3.50 24.13 -20.87
CA LYS A 200 3.05 25.36 -21.51
C LYS A 200 3.21 25.28 -23.03
N GLN A 201 4.36 24.81 -23.51
CA GLN A 201 4.63 24.62 -24.93
C GLN A 201 3.63 23.66 -25.58
N ARG A 202 3.32 22.53 -24.93
CA ARG A 202 2.29 21.61 -25.44
C ARG A 202 0.92 22.28 -25.55
N LYS A 203 0.50 23.04 -24.53
CA LYS A 203 -0.79 23.77 -24.56
C LYS A 203 -0.86 24.79 -25.69
N GLU A 204 0.24 25.49 -25.95
CA GLU A 204 0.34 26.43 -27.07
C GLU A 204 0.30 25.72 -28.42
N LEU A 205 1.02 24.60 -28.58
CA LEU A 205 1.00 23.78 -29.81
C LEU A 205 -0.39 23.18 -30.10
N ASP A 206 -1.11 22.76 -29.07
CA ASP A 206 -2.49 22.25 -29.19
C ASP A 206 -3.54 23.36 -29.30
N ASN A 207 -3.12 24.63 -29.38
CA ASN A 207 -4.00 25.80 -29.40
C ASN A 207 -5.06 25.75 -28.27
N PHE A 208 -4.65 25.31 -27.08
CA PHE A 208 -5.50 25.15 -25.90
C PHE A 208 -6.78 24.32 -26.15
N THR A 209 -6.73 23.40 -27.11
CA THR A 209 -7.88 22.61 -27.57
C THR A 209 -7.66 21.12 -27.30
N CYS A 210 -8.73 20.42 -26.93
CA CYS A 210 -8.68 18.98 -26.69
C CYS A 210 -8.43 18.20 -28.00
N GLN A 211 -7.41 17.35 -28.01
CA GLN A 211 -7.03 16.56 -29.18
C GLN A 211 -7.91 15.30 -29.41
N VAL A 212 -8.98 15.14 -28.62
CA VAL A 212 -9.95 14.03 -28.73
C VAL A 212 -11.30 14.54 -29.23
N CYS A 213 -11.88 15.53 -28.54
CA CYS A 213 -13.25 15.99 -28.81
C CYS A 213 -13.34 17.45 -29.28
N ASP A 214 -12.21 18.09 -29.62
CA ASP A 214 -12.13 19.47 -30.12
C ASP A 214 -12.63 20.55 -29.12
N PHE A 215 -12.88 20.17 -27.86
CA PHE A 215 -13.30 21.10 -26.81
C PHE A 215 -12.26 22.22 -26.57
N SER A 216 -12.74 23.47 -26.55
CA SER A 216 -11.97 24.65 -26.19
C SER A 216 -12.85 25.62 -25.40
N LEU A 217 -12.38 26.04 -24.22
CA LEU A 217 -13.08 26.98 -23.35
C LEU A 217 -12.08 27.83 -22.58
N THR A 218 -12.27 29.14 -22.59
CA THR A 218 -11.46 30.10 -21.83
C THR A 218 -12.36 30.95 -20.96
N ILE A 219 -12.10 30.98 -19.66
CA ILE A 219 -12.85 31.77 -18.67
C ILE A 219 -11.85 32.70 -17.98
N GLU A 220 -12.13 34.00 -18.00
CA GLU A 220 -11.26 35.03 -17.38
C GLU A 220 -9.78 34.91 -17.81
N GLY A 221 -9.55 34.58 -19.09
CA GLY A 221 -8.20 34.41 -19.64
C GLY A 221 -7.50 33.09 -19.25
N LYS A 222 -8.18 32.16 -18.59
CA LYS A 222 -7.67 30.83 -18.25
C LYS A 222 -8.35 29.76 -19.10
N SER A 223 -7.57 29.05 -19.91
CA SER A 223 -8.07 27.93 -20.71
C SER A 223 -8.31 26.69 -19.85
N ILE A 224 -9.49 26.08 -20.00
CA ILE A 224 -9.90 24.86 -19.31
C ILE A 224 -9.38 23.65 -20.08
N ILE A 225 -8.07 23.42 -19.96
CA ILE A 225 -7.38 22.34 -20.65
C ILE A 225 -6.25 21.77 -19.81
N GLU A 226 -6.10 20.45 -19.84
CA GLU A 226 -5.13 19.69 -19.05
C GLU A 226 -4.12 19.02 -19.97
N CYS A 227 -2.85 19.03 -19.56
CA CYS A 227 -1.78 18.35 -20.29
C CYS A 227 -1.64 16.94 -19.73
N HIS A 228 -1.86 15.95 -20.59
CA HIS A 228 -1.78 14.53 -20.29
C HIS A 228 -0.48 13.95 -20.86
N HIS A 229 0.13 13.00 -20.14
CA HIS A 229 1.26 12.23 -20.68
C HIS A 229 0.70 10.94 -21.27
N MET A 230 0.91 10.69 -22.56
CA MET A 230 0.42 9.47 -23.23
C MET A 230 1.04 8.21 -22.62
N PHE A 231 2.27 8.31 -22.14
CA PHE A 231 2.87 7.33 -21.25
C PHE A 231 2.81 7.89 -19.82
N PRO A 232 2.18 7.24 -18.84
CA PRO A 232 2.20 7.69 -17.45
C PRO A 232 3.61 7.92 -16.91
N LEU A 233 3.77 8.95 -16.08
CA LEU A 233 5.00 9.09 -15.28
C LEU A 233 5.08 8.01 -14.17
N SER A 234 3.98 7.28 -13.87
CA SER A 234 3.96 6.15 -12.91
C SER A 234 4.91 5.02 -13.28
N PHE A 235 5.28 4.89 -14.55
CA PHE A 235 6.20 3.87 -15.03
C PHE A 235 7.70 4.16 -14.77
N GLY A 236 8.04 5.28 -14.13
CA GLY A 236 9.40 5.56 -13.66
C GLY A 236 9.95 6.93 -14.08
N GLU A 237 11.20 7.20 -13.70
CA GLU A 237 11.93 8.38 -14.16
C GLU A 237 12.28 8.25 -15.64
N ARG A 238 12.06 9.33 -16.39
CA ARG A 238 12.41 9.39 -17.81
C ARG A 238 12.54 10.83 -18.28
N GLU A 239 13.22 10.99 -19.41
CA GLU A 239 13.13 12.21 -20.20
C GLU A 239 11.75 12.24 -20.89
N THR A 240 11.01 13.33 -20.73
CA THR A 240 9.72 13.54 -21.40
C THR A 240 9.92 14.48 -22.57
N LYS A 241 9.51 14.06 -23.77
CA LYS A 241 9.52 14.89 -24.97
C LYS A 241 8.15 15.56 -25.15
N ILE A 242 8.10 16.60 -25.98
CA ILE A 242 6.85 17.33 -26.22
C ILE A 242 5.81 16.46 -26.95
N GLU A 243 6.29 15.48 -27.71
CA GLU A 243 5.48 14.48 -28.41
C GLU A 243 4.88 13.44 -27.46
N ASP A 244 5.38 13.30 -26.22
CA ASP A 244 4.80 12.40 -25.21
C ASP A 244 3.59 13.02 -24.49
N LEU A 245 3.28 14.28 -24.81
CA LEU A 245 2.24 15.06 -24.18
C LEU A 245 1.09 15.31 -25.15
N VAL A 246 -0.10 15.53 -24.59
CA VAL A 246 -1.30 15.88 -25.35
C VAL A 246 -2.27 16.70 -24.50
N CYS A 247 -2.97 17.66 -25.09
CA CYS A 247 -4.05 18.37 -24.41
C CYS A 247 -5.37 17.62 -24.43
N LEU A 248 -5.97 17.46 -23.24
CA LEU A 248 -7.29 16.86 -23.05
C LEU A 248 -8.17 17.81 -22.23
N CYS A 249 -9.47 17.84 -22.53
CA CYS A 249 -10.45 18.49 -21.66
C CYS A 249 -10.62 17.67 -20.35
N PRO A 250 -11.17 18.25 -19.27
CA PRO A 250 -11.34 17.54 -18.00
C PRO A 250 -12.05 16.19 -18.14
N THR A 251 -13.04 16.10 -19.03
CA THR A 251 -13.79 14.86 -19.30
C THR A 251 -12.93 13.82 -20.01
N CYS A 252 -12.28 14.17 -21.12
CA CYS A 252 -11.42 13.23 -21.86
C CYS A 252 -10.20 12.81 -21.04
N HIS A 253 -9.65 13.71 -20.22
CA HIS A 253 -8.56 13.39 -19.31
C HIS A 253 -9.00 12.40 -18.22
N ARG A 254 -10.22 12.54 -17.70
CA ARG A 254 -10.79 11.56 -16.76
C ARG A 254 -10.99 10.20 -17.42
N ILE A 255 -11.49 10.17 -18.65
CA ILE A 255 -11.68 8.93 -19.44
C ILE A 255 -10.34 8.24 -19.65
N ALA A 256 -9.30 8.99 -20.01
CA ALA A 256 -7.93 8.45 -20.16
C ALA A 256 -7.49 7.65 -18.93
N HIS A 257 -7.92 8.02 -17.72
CA HIS A 257 -7.54 7.42 -16.45
C HIS A 257 -8.57 6.44 -15.84
N LEU A 258 -9.44 5.82 -16.63
CA LEU A 258 -10.41 4.83 -16.12
C LEU A 258 -9.79 3.47 -15.74
N ARG A 259 -8.58 3.15 -16.21
CA ARG A 259 -7.81 1.96 -15.84
C ARG A 259 -6.36 2.35 -15.50
N LYS A 260 -5.59 1.44 -14.88
CA LYS A 260 -4.20 1.70 -14.43
C LYS A 260 -3.29 2.19 -15.57
N GLU A 261 -3.42 1.60 -16.76
CA GLU A 261 -2.74 2.04 -17.99
C GLU A 261 -3.66 2.96 -18.80
N PRO A 262 -3.29 4.22 -19.10
CA PRO A 262 -4.21 5.12 -19.78
C PRO A 262 -4.75 4.58 -21.10
N LEU A 263 -6.00 4.93 -21.39
CA LEU A 263 -6.54 4.74 -22.73
C LEU A 263 -5.77 5.61 -23.71
N ASN A 264 -5.44 5.05 -24.87
CA ASN A 264 -4.87 5.83 -25.96
C ASN A 264 -5.94 6.75 -26.58
N LEU A 265 -5.51 7.71 -27.39
CA LEU A 265 -6.41 8.73 -27.96
C LEU A 265 -7.55 8.12 -28.79
N ASP A 266 -7.30 7.03 -29.51
CA ASP A 266 -8.31 6.40 -30.36
C ASP A 266 -9.32 5.59 -29.54
N GLU A 267 -8.87 4.95 -28.45
CA GLU A 267 -9.77 4.37 -27.45
C GLU A 267 -10.67 5.46 -26.86
N ILE A 268 -10.13 6.60 -26.43
CA ILE A 268 -10.93 7.70 -25.87
C ILE A 268 -11.92 8.24 -26.90
N LYS A 269 -11.51 8.46 -28.15
CA LYS A 269 -12.40 8.90 -29.24
C LYS A 269 -13.58 7.94 -29.45
N SER A 270 -13.42 6.64 -29.19
CA SER A 270 -14.53 5.68 -29.32
C SER A 270 -15.63 5.89 -28.26
N TYR A 271 -15.30 6.50 -27.12
CA TYR A 271 -16.23 6.76 -26.02
C TYR A 271 -16.88 8.15 -26.07
N VAL A 272 -16.37 9.05 -26.91
CA VAL A 272 -16.73 10.47 -26.87
C VAL A 272 -17.20 10.91 -28.25
N GLN A 273 -18.41 11.48 -28.33
CA GLN A 273 -18.86 12.16 -29.54
C GLN A 273 -18.20 13.55 -29.61
N LYS A 274 -17.79 13.98 -30.82
CA LYS A 274 -17.33 15.37 -31.02
C LYS A 274 -18.46 16.33 -30.61
N ILE A 275 -18.12 17.33 -29.82
CA ILE A 275 -19.06 18.34 -29.28
C ILE A 275 -19.02 19.57 -30.17
#